data_AF-A0A935GSJ3-F1
#
_entry.id   AF-A0A935GSJ3-F1
#
_cell.length_a   1.000
_cell.length_b   1.000
_cell.length_c   1.000
_cell.angle_alpha   90.00
_cell.angle_beta   90.00
_cell.angle_gamma   90.00
#
_symmetry.space_group_name_H-M   'P 1'
#
loop_
_entity.id
_entity.type
_entity.pdbx_description
1 polymer ?
#
loop_
_entity_poly.entity_id
_entity_poly.type
_entity_poly.pdbx_seq_one_letter_code
_entity_poly.pdbx_strand_id
1 'polypeptide(L)'
;MALGAYRPSRSIHAAVLWRELAQWEAAPGVGATMEFCLDGDQPMATVQKTSASSKTQRPTWNGAVPAAATAVVKRIEGFFSAPYDDNGALPGGTWTIGYGSIVDANGHPVSPATPPITEAEAQQWLRRDMEGAARDVKLRVKVALLECEAAALISWTYNLGAGSLGKSTLLTRINANQKADVPGEMRKWIYHEGKPLVGLLRRRWAEAAIFVGLDATNACVRAWKEIDSLNDWPPFA
;
A
#
# COMPACT_ATOMS: atom_id res chain seq x y z
N MET A 1 24.13 -23.30 -4.70
CA MET A 1 23.38 -22.83 -3.51
C MET A 1 23.63 -21.34 -3.35
N ALA A 2 22.68 -20.49 -3.71
CA ALA A 2 22.75 -19.06 -3.42
C ALA A 2 21.65 -18.76 -2.40
N LEU A 3 22.04 -18.62 -1.14
CA LEU A 3 21.17 -18.17 -0.06
C LEU A 3 20.80 -16.71 -0.35
N GLY A 4 19.60 -16.50 -0.89
CA GLY A 4 19.03 -15.16 -1.04
C GLY A 4 19.01 -14.49 0.33
N ALA A 5 19.80 -13.42 0.47
CA ALA A 5 19.92 -12.66 1.70
C ALA A 5 18.58 -11.96 2.01
N TYR A 6 17.72 -12.66 2.75
CA TYR A 6 16.56 -12.10 3.40
C TYR A 6 17.05 -11.05 4.43
N ARG A 7 16.87 -9.77 4.13
CA ARG A 7 17.12 -8.68 5.10
C ARG A 7 15.81 -8.25 5.77
N PRO A 8 15.77 -8.13 7.11
CA PRO A 8 14.59 -7.67 7.83
C PRO A 8 14.41 -6.15 7.72
N SER A 9 13.13 -5.73 7.68
CA SER A 9 12.58 -4.39 7.98
C SER A 9 13.05 -3.21 7.11
N ARG A 10 12.50 -3.08 5.89
CA ARG A 10 12.44 -1.78 5.20
C ARG A 10 11.36 -0.90 5.82
N SER A 11 11.74 -0.20 6.87
CA SER A 11 10.97 0.92 7.42
C SER A 11 11.94 1.87 8.12
N ILE A 12 12.89 2.42 7.35
CA ILE A 12 13.69 3.57 7.80
C ILE A 12 13.17 4.85 7.13
N HIS A 13 12.68 4.79 5.89
CA HIS A 13 12.05 5.93 5.21
C HIS A 13 10.71 6.37 5.81
N ALA A 14 10.01 5.46 6.48
CA ALA A 14 8.86 5.86 7.27
C ALA A 14 9.26 6.88 8.34
N ALA A 15 10.41 6.79 9.02
CA ALA A 15 10.75 7.68 10.14
C ALA A 15 11.18 9.10 9.73
N VAL A 16 11.76 9.28 8.53
CA VAL A 16 12.35 10.56 8.11
C VAL A 16 11.29 11.50 7.50
N LEU A 17 10.26 10.97 6.84
CA LEU A 17 9.16 11.78 6.27
C LEU A 17 8.09 12.23 7.30
N TRP A 18 8.18 11.86 8.59
CA TRP A 18 7.19 12.28 9.61
C TRP A 18 7.42 13.68 10.21
N ARG A 19 8.54 14.35 9.93
CA ARG A 19 8.78 15.72 10.44
C ARG A 19 8.27 16.83 9.52
N GLU A 20 8.07 16.58 8.22
CA GLU A 20 7.79 17.65 7.24
C GLU A 20 6.32 17.81 6.85
N LEU A 21 5.44 16.85 7.16
CA LEU A 21 4.00 17.02 6.90
C LEU A 21 3.27 17.91 7.92
N ALA A 22 3.96 18.38 8.96
CA ALA A 22 3.42 19.32 9.95
C ALA A 22 3.48 20.80 9.52
N GLN A 23 3.98 21.11 8.31
CA GLN A 23 4.15 22.50 7.83
C GLN A 23 3.30 22.88 6.62
N TRP A 24 2.36 22.05 6.17
CA TRP A 24 1.48 22.37 5.04
C TRP A 24 0.26 23.27 5.41
N GLU A 25 0.07 23.65 6.67
CA GLU A 25 -1.06 24.51 7.10
C GLU A 25 -0.78 26.03 7.04
N ALA A 26 0.04 26.53 6.12
CA ALA A 26 0.20 27.98 5.95
C ALA A 26 0.46 28.43 4.50
N ALA A 27 -0.60 28.53 3.70
CA ALA A 27 -0.65 29.49 2.58
C ALA A 27 -2.11 29.91 2.27
N PRO A 28 -2.45 31.21 2.25
CA PRO A 28 -3.80 31.71 1.98
C PRO A 28 -4.03 32.14 0.51
N GLY A 29 -5.27 31.93 0.03
CA GLY A 29 -6.01 32.85 -0.88
C GLY A 29 -6.00 32.56 -2.39
N VAL A 30 -7.14 32.13 -2.97
CA VAL A 30 -8.15 32.85 -3.81
C VAL A 30 -7.60 33.38 -5.15
N GLY A 31 -8.19 33.14 -6.33
CA GLY A 31 -9.42 32.49 -6.76
C GLY A 31 -9.59 32.71 -8.27
N ALA A 32 -10.38 31.87 -8.94
CA ALA A 32 -10.83 32.10 -10.31
C ALA A 32 -12.26 31.56 -10.46
N THR A 33 -13.20 32.48 -10.58
CA THR A 33 -14.60 32.24 -10.97
C THR A 33 -14.65 32.06 -12.48
N MET A 34 -15.12 30.92 -12.97
CA MET A 34 -15.58 30.79 -14.36
C MET A 34 -17.11 30.90 -14.40
N GLU A 35 -17.59 31.95 -15.07
CA GLU A 35 -18.98 32.11 -15.49
C GLU A 35 -19.36 31.01 -16.48
N PHE A 36 -20.51 30.39 -16.26
CA PHE A 36 -21.12 29.41 -17.16
C PHE A 36 -22.22 30.12 -17.96
N CYS A 37 -22.04 30.27 -19.28
CA CYS A 37 -23.12 30.68 -20.18
C CYS A 37 -24.10 29.51 -20.35
N LEU A 38 -25.38 29.77 -20.11
CA LEU A 38 -26.49 28.88 -20.41
C LEU A 38 -26.97 29.16 -21.84
N ASP A 39 -26.95 28.15 -22.70
CA ASP A 39 -27.84 28.07 -23.86
C ASP A 39 -27.90 26.62 -24.37
N GLY A 40 -29.10 26.17 -24.75
CA GLY A 40 -29.25 25.08 -25.71
C GLY A 40 -29.88 23.78 -25.21
N ASP A 41 -31.20 23.81 -25.11
CA ASP A 41 -32.18 22.72 -25.23
C ASP A 41 -31.73 21.49 -26.07
N GLN A 42 -31.71 20.29 -25.47
CA GLN A 42 -31.65 18.98 -26.15
C GLN A 42 -32.48 17.95 -25.36
N PRO A 43 -33.28 17.09 -26.03
CA PRO A 43 -34.31 16.30 -25.36
C PRO A 43 -33.79 15.07 -24.62
N MET A 44 -34.52 14.75 -23.54
CA MET A 44 -34.33 13.66 -22.60
C MET A 44 -34.26 12.29 -23.26
N ALA A 45 -33.05 11.71 -23.33
CA ALA A 45 -32.89 10.28 -23.54
C ALA A 45 -33.31 9.54 -22.26
N THR A 46 -34.32 8.68 -22.39
CA THR A 46 -34.84 7.81 -21.34
C THR A 46 -33.71 6.92 -20.80
N VAL A 47 -33.20 7.23 -19.60
CA VAL A 47 -32.30 6.34 -18.87
C VAL A 47 -33.11 5.15 -18.39
N GLN A 48 -32.95 4.03 -19.09
CA GLN A 48 -33.44 2.74 -18.63
C GLN A 48 -32.76 2.39 -17.30
N LYS A 49 -33.57 2.21 -16.25
CA LYS A 49 -33.15 1.52 -15.02
C LYS A 49 -32.71 0.11 -15.39
N THR A 50 -31.41 -0.14 -15.47
CA THR A 50 -30.89 -1.51 -15.35
C THR A 50 -30.48 -1.75 -13.91
N SER A 51 -31.46 -2.17 -13.12
CA SER A 51 -31.22 -2.90 -11.88
C SER A 51 -30.72 -4.31 -12.23
N ALA A 52 -29.47 -4.61 -11.92
CA ALA A 52 -29.00 -5.99 -11.79
C ALA A 52 -27.81 -6.05 -10.82
N SER A 53 -28.10 -6.40 -9.57
CA SER A 53 -27.10 -6.87 -8.61
C SER A 53 -26.67 -8.28 -9.02
N SER A 54 -25.72 -8.35 -9.96
CA SER A 54 -24.95 -9.57 -10.20
C SER A 54 -23.91 -9.66 -9.07
N LYS A 55 -24.03 -10.66 -8.20
CA LYS A 55 -22.95 -11.02 -7.26
C LYS A 55 -21.77 -11.55 -8.08
N THR A 56 -20.94 -10.65 -8.59
CA THR A 56 -19.67 -11.03 -9.24
C THR A 56 -18.81 -11.74 -8.21
N GLN A 57 -18.58 -13.04 -8.41
CA GLN A 57 -17.72 -13.83 -7.54
C GLN A 57 -16.31 -13.24 -7.56
N ARG A 58 -15.77 -12.89 -6.39
CA ARG A 58 -14.43 -12.30 -6.29
C ARG A 58 -13.37 -13.29 -6.79
N PRO A 59 -12.37 -12.83 -7.55
CA PRO A 59 -11.35 -13.70 -8.11
C PRO A 59 -10.50 -14.34 -7.01
N THR A 60 -10.16 -15.62 -7.19
CA THR A 60 -9.22 -16.35 -6.35
C THR A 60 -7.79 -16.02 -6.72
N TRP A 61 -6.91 -15.94 -5.73
CA TRP A 61 -5.51 -15.60 -5.93
C TRP A 61 -4.72 -16.73 -6.62
N ASN A 62 -3.97 -16.38 -7.66
CA ASN A 62 -3.17 -17.32 -8.46
C ASN A 62 -1.70 -17.46 -8.01
N GLY A 63 -1.27 -16.69 -7.00
CA GLY A 63 0.10 -16.69 -6.50
C GLY A 63 0.99 -15.54 -7.00
N ALA A 64 0.56 -14.76 -8.00
CA ALA A 64 1.27 -13.56 -8.46
C ALA A 64 0.96 -12.35 -7.57
N VAL A 65 1.81 -11.33 -7.52
CA VAL A 65 1.54 -10.10 -6.75
C VAL A 65 0.35 -9.35 -7.37
N PRO A 66 -0.82 -9.24 -6.70
CA PRO A 66 -1.95 -8.50 -7.25
C PRO A 66 -1.64 -7.00 -7.31
N ALA A 67 -2.18 -6.27 -8.29
CA ALA A 67 -1.94 -4.82 -8.42
C ALA A 67 -2.32 -4.05 -7.14
N ALA A 68 -3.42 -4.44 -6.49
CA ALA A 68 -3.88 -3.86 -5.23
C ALA A 68 -2.87 -3.97 -4.08
N ALA A 69 -1.93 -4.93 -4.11
CA ALA A 69 -0.92 -5.09 -3.06
C ALA A 69 0.03 -3.88 -2.99
N THR A 70 0.22 -3.19 -4.12
CA THR A 70 1.14 -2.04 -4.21
C THR A 70 0.52 -0.74 -3.71
N ALA A 71 -0.82 -0.63 -3.68
CA ALA A 71 -1.52 0.65 -3.47
C ALA A 71 -1.12 1.36 -2.18
N VAL A 72 -1.04 0.60 -1.07
CA VAL A 72 -0.69 1.15 0.25
C VAL A 72 0.76 1.61 0.28
N VAL A 73 1.69 0.88 -0.35
CA VAL A 73 3.10 1.27 -0.44
C VAL A 73 3.24 2.54 -1.30
N LYS A 74 2.61 2.57 -2.48
CA LYS A 74 2.60 3.75 -3.36
C LYS A 74 2.09 5.00 -2.63
N ARG A 75 1.05 4.85 -1.82
CA ARG A 75 0.45 5.95 -1.04
C ARG A 75 1.42 6.51 0.01
N ILE A 76 2.27 5.67 0.59
CA ILE A 76 3.20 6.04 1.66
C ILE A 76 4.49 6.63 1.08
N GLU A 77 5.12 5.92 0.13
CA GLU A 77 6.47 6.25 -0.34
C GLU A 77 6.49 7.42 -1.33
N GLY A 78 5.41 7.64 -2.08
CA GLY A 78 5.42 8.59 -3.20
C GLY A 78 6.28 8.10 -4.38
N PHE A 79 6.19 8.78 -5.52
CA PHE A 79 6.91 8.43 -6.74
C PHE A 79 8.02 9.45 -7.02
N PHE A 80 9.25 8.96 -7.18
CA PHE A 80 10.40 9.75 -7.62
C PHE A 80 10.92 9.22 -8.94
N SER A 81 10.85 10.05 -10.00
CA SER A 81 11.23 9.64 -11.35
C SER A 81 12.74 9.52 -11.53
N ALA A 82 13.55 10.27 -10.78
CA ALA A 82 15.01 10.24 -10.83
C ALA A 82 15.62 9.68 -9.53
N PRO A 83 16.82 9.10 -9.59
CA PRO A 83 17.53 8.66 -8.39
C PRO A 83 17.75 9.79 -7.39
N TYR A 84 17.57 9.50 -6.12
CA TYR A 84 17.87 10.41 -5.01
C TYR A 84 18.66 9.69 -3.92
N ASP A 85 19.45 10.45 -3.15
CA ASP A 85 20.19 9.90 -2.01
C ASP A 85 19.31 9.91 -0.76
N ASP A 86 18.90 8.71 -0.37
CA ASP A 86 17.97 8.42 0.73
C ASP A 86 18.59 8.69 2.11
N ASN A 87 19.92 8.72 2.21
CA ASN A 87 20.65 8.76 3.48
C ASN A 87 21.80 9.79 3.46
N GLY A 88 21.64 10.90 2.73
CA GLY A 88 22.67 11.88 2.33
C GLY A 88 23.56 12.57 3.38
N ALA A 89 24.06 11.87 4.39
CA ALA A 89 24.98 12.35 5.42
C ALA A 89 26.14 11.39 5.76
N LEU A 90 26.20 10.17 5.19
CA LEU A 90 27.27 9.20 5.48
C LEU A 90 28.02 8.77 4.20
N PRO A 91 29.33 8.47 4.27
CA PRO A 91 30.05 7.90 3.13
C PRO A 91 29.43 6.55 2.72
N GLY A 92 28.96 6.46 1.48
CA GLY A 92 28.32 5.24 0.94
C GLY A 92 26.78 5.24 0.94
N GLY A 93 26.15 6.42 0.84
CA GLY A 93 24.68 6.61 0.77
C GLY A 93 23.92 5.61 -0.11
N THR A 94 22.64 5.41 0.20
CA THR A 94 21.77 4.47 -0.53
C THR A 94 20.98 5.24 -1.56
N TRP A 95 21.28 5.02 -2.83
CA TRP A 95 20.50 5.61 -3.92
C TRP A 95 19.18 4.86 -4.09
N THR A 96 18.11 5.63 -4.20
CA THR A 96 16.74 5.13 -4.29
C THR A 96 16.02 5.78 -5.47
N ILE A 97 15.10 5.06 -6.11
CA ILE A 97 14.28 5.55 -7.25
C ILE A 97 12.88 4.92 -7.21
N GLY A 98 11.90 5.57 -7.83
CA GLY A 98 10.54 5.06 -7.95
C GLY A 98 9.79 5.09 -6.62
N TYR A 99 9.32 3.92 -6.18
CA TYR A 99 8.63 3.71 -4.89
C TYR A 99 9.56 3.07 -3.85
N GLY A 100 10.79 3.57 -3.71
CA GLY A 100 11.73 3.04 -2.71
C GLY A 100 12.64 1.90 -3.20
N SER A 101 12.83 1.73 -4.51
CA SER A 101 13.69 0.68 -5.06
C SER A 101 15.17 1.12 -5.03
N ILE A 102 16.05 0.22 -4.57
CA ILE A 102 17.51 0.42 -4.50
C ILE A 102 18.27 -0.41 -5.55
N VAL A 103 17.53 -1.16 -6.37
CA VAL A 103 18.06 -1.92 -7.50
C VAL A 103 17.25 -1.63 -8.75
N ASP A 104 17.93 -1.50 -9.88
CA ASP A 104 17.34 -1.23 -11.20
C ASP A 104 16.58 -2.44 -11.76
N ALA A 105 16.07 -2.34 -12.99
CA ALA A 105 15.36 -3.43 -13.68
C ALA A 105 16.19 -4.72 -13.80
N ASN A 106 17.52 -4.62 -13.85
CA ASN A 106 18.46 -5.72 -14.01
C ASN A 106 18.98 -6.27 -12.67
N GLY A 107 18.58 -5.66 -11.55
CA GLY A 107 19.04 -6.04 -10.21
C GLY A 107 20.38 -5.41 -9.83
N HIS A 108 20.90 -4.45 -10.60
CA HIS A 108 22.08 -3.68 -10.21
C HIS A 108 21.71 -2.60 -9.20
N PRO A 109 22.61 -2.22 -8.29
CA PRO A 109 22.38 -1.09 -7.39
C PRO A 109 22.01 0.18 -8.16
N VAL A 110 20.99 0.89 -7.69
CA VAL A 110 20.67 2.24 -8.19
C VAL A 110 21.86 3.16 -7.87
N SER A 111 22.10 4.11 -8.75
CA SER A 111 23.21 5.05 -8.67
C SER A 111 22.77 6.43 -9.20
N PRO A 112 23.54 7.50 -9.03
CA PRO A 112 23.21 8.80 -9.62
C PRO A 112 23.22 8.76 -11.16
N ALA A 113 23.84 7.74 -11.77
CA ALA A 113 23.85 7.53 -13.21
C ALA A 113 22.65 6.70 -13.71
N THR A 114 21.81 6.17 -12.82
CA THR A 114 20.62 5.41 -13.21
C THR A 114 19.63 6.34 -13.93
N PRO A 115 19.17 6.00 -15.15
CA PRO A 115 18.24 6.85 -15.90
C PRO A 115 16.91 7.05 -15.15
N PRO A 116 16.22 8.18 -15.39
CA PRO A 116 14.86 8.36 -14.89
C PRO A 116 13.91 7.29 -15.41
N ILE A 117 12.93 6.93 -14.59
CA ILE A 117 11.91 5.94 -14.90
C ILE A 117 10.51 6.57 -14.89
N THR A 118 9.60 5.93 -15.61
CA THR A 118 8.17 6.23 -15.58
C THR A 118 7.50 5.64 -14.33
N GLU A 119 6.31 6.16 -13.98
CA GLU A 119 5.53 5.56 -12.89
C GLU A 119 5.16 4.10 -13.18
N ALA A 120 4.89 3.76 -14.45
CA ALA A 120 4.58 2.41 -14.86
C ALA A 120 5.74 1.43 -14.65
N GLU A 121 6.97 1.87 -14.92
CA GLU A 121 8.19 1.10 -14.62
C GLU A 121 8.40 0.97 -13.11
N ALA A 122 8.26 2.06 -12.35
CA ALA A 122 8.34 2.02 -10.89
C ALA A 122 7.32 1.06 -10.26
N GLN A 123 6.10 0.99 -10.81
CA GLN A 123 5.09 0.02 -10.39
C GLN A 123 5.49 -1.43 -10.69
N GLN A 124 6.15 -1.68 -11.83
CA GLN A 124 6.67 -3.01 -12.15
C GLN A 124 7.78 -3.41 -11.18
N TRP A 125 8.69 -2.49 -10.86
CA TRP A 125 9.78 -2.72 -9.93
C TRP A 125 9.27 -2.98 -8.52
N LEU A 126 8.27 -2.20 -8.07
CA LEU A 126 7.63 -2.43 -6.78
C LEU A 126 6.95 -3.81 -6.72
N ARG A 127 6.24 -4.23 -7.78
CA ARG A 127 5.64 -5.58 -7.83
C ARG A 127 6.70 -6.67 -7.70
N ARG A 128 7.81 -6.54 -8.43
CA ARG A 128 8.96 -7.46 -8.32
C ARG A 128 9.50 -7.48 -6.89
N ASP A 129 9.70 -6.31 -6.28
CA ASP A 129 10.24 -6.20 -4.92
C ASP A 129 9.31 -6.84 -3.87
N MET A 130 8.00 -6.92 -4.16
CA MET A 130 7.00 -7.60 -3.32
C MET A 130 6.88 -9.12 -3.57
N GLU A 131 7.54 -9.68 -4.57
CA GLU A 131 7.46 -11.13 -4.87
C GLU A 131 7.94 -12.00 -3.70
N GLY A 132 8.91 -11.53 -2.93
CA GLY A 132 9.36 -12.21 -1.70
C GLY A 132 8.21 -12.40 -0.73
N ALA A 133 7.49 -11.31 -0.42
CA ALA A 133 6.31 -11.34 0.43
C ALA A 133 5.20 -12.24 -0.13
N ALA A 134 4.96 -12.21 -1.45
CA ALA A 134 4.00 -13.12 -2.09
C ALA A 134 4.39 -14.60 -1.94
N ARG A 135 5.66 -14.95 -2.11
CA ARG A 135 6.15 -16.31 -1.85
C ARG A 135 5.94 -16.72 -0.40
N ASP A 136 6.22 -15.83 0.55
CA ASP A 136 6.04 -16.11 1.97
C ASP A 136 4.57 -16.30 2.36
N VAL A 137 3.67 -15.46 1.82
CA VAL A 137 2.22 -15.62 2.01
C VAL A 137 1.76 -16.96 1.42
N LYS A 138 2.16 -17.28 0.18
CA LYS A 138 1.81 -18.54 -0.49
C LYS A 138 2.30 -19.76 0.29
N LEU A 139 3.49 -19.68 0.88
CA LEU A 139 4.08 -20.78 1.65
C LEU A 139 3.34 -21.01 2.97
N ARG A 140 2.92 -19.94 3.66
CA ARG A 140 2.45 -20.00 5.05
C ARG A 140 0.94 -20.10 5.17
N VAL A 141 0.19 -19.50 4.25
CA VAL A 141 -1.28 -19.57 4.25
C VAL A 141 -1.73 -20.90 3.64
N LYS A 142 -2.60 -21.62 4.34
CA LYS A 142 -3.03 -23.00 4.02
C LYS A 142 -4.45 -23.08 3.44
N VAL A 143 -5.17 -21.97 3.42
CA VAL A 143 -6.52 -21.85 2.87
C VAL A 143 -6.50 -21.08 1.55
N ALA A 144 -7.50 -21.28 0.70
CA ALA A 144 -7.64 -20.49 -0.52
C ALA A 144 -7.91 -19.01 -0.17
N LEU A 145 -7.18 -18.12 -0.85
CA LEU A 145 -7.33 -16.68 -0.71
C LEU A 145 -8.01 -16.09 -1.95
N LEU A 146 -8.83 -15.07 -1.71
CA LEU A 146 -9.25 -14.15 -2.76
C LEU A 146 -8.08 -13.22 -3.13
N GLU A 147 -8.10 -12.62 -4.31
CA GLU A 147 -7.06 -11.68 -4.73
C GLU A 147 -6.92 -10.50 -3.77
N CYS A 148 -8.03 -9.95 -3.26
CA CYS A 148 -8.02 -8.83 -2.32
C CYS A 148 -7.42 -9.23 -0.96
N GLU A 149 -7.71 -10.44 -0.49
CA GLU A 149 -7.14 -10.98 0.74
C GLU A 149 -5.62 -11.17 0.60
N ALA A 150 -5.18 -11.77 -0.52
CA ALA A 150 -3.77 -11.92 -0.82
C ALA A 150 -3.06 -10.57 -0.96
N ALA A 151 -3.66 -9.60 -1.64
CA ALA A 151 -3.10 -8.26 -1.81
C ALA A 151 -2.79 -7.60 -0.46
N ALA A 152 -3.75 -7.63 0.47
CA ALA A 152 -3.58 -7.07 1.81
C ALA A 152 -2.48 -7.80 2.60
N LEU A 153 -2.46 -9.14 2.56
CA LEU A 153 -1.44 -9.94 3.26
C LEU A 153 -0.04 -9.71 2.68
N ILE A 154 0.08 -9.53 1.36
CA ILE A 154 1.36 -9.24 0.70
C ILE A 154 1.87 -7.86 1.10
N SER A 155 1.01 -6.82 1.11
CA SER A 155 1.39 -5.49 1.61
C SER A 155 1.83 -5.53 3.07
N TRP A 156 1.06 -6.24 3.91
CA TRP A 156 1.34 -6.41 5.32
C TRP A 156 2.69 -7.10 5.55
N THR A 157 2.93 -8.19 4.81
CA THR A 157 4.17 -9.00 4.91
C THR A 157 5.37 -8.27 4.34
N TYR A 158 5.19 -7.47 3.28
CA TYR A 158 6.26 -6.63 2.74
C TYR A 158 6.75 -5.60 3.78
N ASN A 159 5.85 -5.04 4.59
CA ASN A 159 6.24 -4.11 5.65
C ASN A 159 6.91 -4.78 6.86
N LEU A 160 6.29 -5.84 7.36
CA LEU A 160 6.63 -6.41 8.68
C LEU A 160 7.56 -7.63 8.58
N GLY A 161 7.73 -8.17 7.37
CA GLY A 161 8.56 -9.33 7.06
C GLY A 161 7.87 -10.68 7.31
N ALA A 162 8.39 -11.71 6.64
CA ALA A 162 7.96 -13.10 6.74
C ALA A 162 8.05 -13.68 8.16
N GLY A 163 9.05 -13.25 8.92
CA GLY A 163 9.22 -13.65 10.32
C GLY A 163 8.05 -13.19 11.19
N SER A 164 7.55 -11.96 10.97
CA SER A 164 6.37 -11.43 11.66
C SER A 164 5.11 -12.18 11.25
N LEU A 165 4.94 -12.45 9.96
CA LEU A 165 3.82 -13.27 9.46
C LEU A 165 3.81 -14.64 10.14
N GLY A 166 4.96 -15.33 10.16
CA GLY A 166 5.11 -16.69 10.68
C GLY A 166 4.76 -16.87 12.15
N LYS A 167 4.92 -15.83 12.98
CA LYS A 167 4.61 -15.86 14.42
C LYS A 167 3.30 -15.16 14.80
N SER A 168 2.57 -14.64 13.82
CA SER A 168 1.39 -13.80 14.06
C SER A 168 0.15 -14.62 14.40
N THR A 169 -0.65 -14.13 15.34
CA THR A 169 -2.03 -14.60 15.54
C THR A 169 -2.86 -14.41 14.27
N LEU A 170 -2.57 -13.39 13.47
CA LEU A 170 -3.15 -13.17 12.14
C LEU A 170 -3.05 -14.42 11.25
N LEU A 171 -1.86 -15.03 11.14
CA LEU A 171 -1.67 -16.25 10.35
C LEU A 171 -2.47 -17.43 10.92
N THR A 172 -2.49 -17.57 12.25
CA THR A 172 -3.29 -18.59 12.95
C THR A 172 -4.77 -18.45 12.62
N ARG A 173 -5.34 -17.23 12.67
CA ARG A 173 -6.74 -16.96 12.32
C ARG A 173 -7.04 -17.29 10.87
N ILE A 174 -6.19 -16.87 9.94
CA ILE A 174 -6.38 -17.15 8.50
C ILE A 174 -6.38 -18.64 8.22
N ASN A 175 -5.42 -19.39 8.78
CA ASN A 175 -5.33 -20.83 8.56
C ASN A 175 -6.46 -21.62 9.24
N ALA A 176 -7.07 -21.06 10.28
CA ALA A 176 -8.32 -21.56 10.87
C ALA A 176 -9.58 -21.13 10.09
N ASN A 177 -9.42 -20.50 8.92
CA ASN A 177 -10.48 -19.90 8.11
C ASN A 177 -11.33 -18.83 8.83
N GLN A 178 -10.79 -18.24 9.92
CA GLN A 178 -11.40 -17.17 10.71
C GLN A 178 -11.08 -15.80 10.09
N LYS A 179 -11.44 -15.64 8.81
CA LYS A 179 -11.07 -14.44 8.03
C LYS A 179 -11.68 -13.14 8.57
N ALA A 180 -12.81 -13.22 9.26
CA ALA A 180 -13.46 -12.07 9.89
C ALA A 180 -12.61 -11.42 11.00
N ASP A 181 -11.71 -12.18 11.64
CA ASP A 181 -10.86 -11.69 12.72
C ASP A 181 -9.62 -10.95 12.22
N VAL A 182 -9.26 -11.13 10.94
CA VAL A 182 -8.01 -10.64 10.34
C VAL A 182 -7.84 -9.12 10.43
N PRO A 183 -8.86 -8.29 10.14
CA PRO A 183 -8.77 -6.85 10.35
C PRO A 183 -8.36 -6.45 11.78
N GLY A 184 -8.93 -7.12 12.79
CA GLY A 184 -8.59 -6.88 14.19
C GLY A 184 -7.17 -7.31 14.53
N GLU A 185 -6.68 -8.39 13.93
CA GLU A 185 -5.28 -8.81 14.06
C GLU A 185 -4.31 -7.87 13.36
N MET A 186 -4.66 -7.30 12.20
CA MET A 186 -3.83 -6.30 11.51
C MET A 186 -3.64 -5.04 12.36
N ARG A 187 -4.71 -4.54 13.00
CA ARG A 187 -4.69 -3.33 13.85
C ARG A 187 -3.64 -3.38 14.96
N LYS A 188 -3.27 -4.55 15.45
CA LYS A 188 -2.31 -4.70 16.55
C LYS A 188 -0.87 -4.34 16.17
N TRP A 189 -0.55 -4.33 14.87
CA TRP A 189 0.81 -4.13 14.35
C TRP A 189 1.08 -2.67 14.00
N ILE A 190 1.05 -1.80 15.02
CA ILE A 190 1.19 -0.35 14.88
C ILE A 190 2.35 0.26 15.68
N TYR A 191 3.24 -0.57 16.22
CA TYR A 191 4.33 -0.13 17.10
C TYR A 191 5.67 -0.03 16.38
N HIS A 192 6.39 1.06 16.63
CA HIS A 192 7.79 1.23 16.28
C HIS A 192 8.53 1.74 17.52
N GLU A 193 9.66 1.11 17.87
CA GLU A 193 10.42 1.44 19.09
C GLU A 193 9.56 1.54 20.36
N GLY A 194 8.60 0.62 20.50
CA GLY A 194 7.70 0.55 21.65
C GLY A 194 6.57 1.59 21.66
N LYS A 195 6.46 2.47 20.65
CA LYS A 195 5.41 3.49 20.57
C LYS A 195 4.42 3.20 19.43
N PRO A 196 3.11 3.28 19.68
CA PRO A 196 2.12 3.17 18.62
C PRO A 196 2.14 4.42 17.73
N LEU A 197 2.05 4.23 16.41
CA LEU A 197 2.08 5.32 15.42
C LEU A 197 0.77 5.39 14.62
N VAL A 198 0.17 6.58 14.53
CA VAL A 198 -1.04 6.83 13.72
C VAL A 198 -0.78 6.49 12.25
N GLY A 199 0.41 6.75 11.72
CA GLY A 199 0.78 6.36 10.37
C GLY A 199 0.72 4.85 10.11
N LEU A 200 1.17 4.05 11.08
CA LEU A 200 1.03 2.60 10.99
C LEU A 200 -0.43 2.18 11.13
N LEU A 201 -1.23 2.86 11.97
CA LEU A 201 -2.67 2.60 12.07
C LEU A 201 -3.40 2.84 10.74
N ARG A 202 -3.14 3.98 10.07
CA ARG A 202 -3.66 4.27 8.72
C ARG A 202 -3.30 3.16 7.73
N ARG A 203 -2.04 2.72 7.75
CA ARG A 203 -1.56 1.60 6.92
C ARG A 203 -2.30 0.29 7.21
N ARG A 204 -2.42 -0.10 8.49
CA ARG A 204 -3.11 -1.33 8.89
C ARG A 204 -4.59 -1.28 8.54
N TRP A 205 -5.24 -0.12 8.67
CA TRP A 205 -6.64 0.05 8.28
C TRP A 205 -6.82 -0.09 6.77
N ALA A 206 -5.97 0.54 5.95
CA ALA A 206 -6.06 0.43 4.49
C ALA A 206 -5.87 -1.03 4.02
N GLU A 207 -4.89 -1.74 4.58
CA GLU A 207 -4.68 -3.17 4.31
C GLU A 207 -5.90 -4.00 4.75
N ALA A 208 -6.46 -3.74 5.93
CA ALA A 208 -7.65 -4.43 6.41
C ALA A 208 -8.90 -4.15 5.55
N ALA A 209 -9.05 -2.91 5.06
CA ALA A 209 -10.13 -2.53 4.15
C ALA A 209 -10.02 -3.25 2.80
N ILE A 210 -8.81 -3.32 2.24
CA ILE A 210 -8.53 -4.13 1.03
C ILE A 210 -8.84 -5.60 1.30
N PHE A 211 -8.43 -6.14 2.45
CA PHE A 211 -8.67 -7.53 2.83
C PHE A 211 -10.17 -7.88 2.81
N VAL A 212 -11.03 -7.02 3.37
CA VAL A 212 -12.48 -7.25 3.37
C VAL A 212 -13.14 -7.01 2.01
N GLY A 213 -12.43 -6.38 1.07
CA GLY A 213 -12.84 -6.22 -0.32
C GLY A 213 -13.13 -4.80 -0.77
N LEU A 214 -12.74 -3.79 0.02
CA LEU A 214 -12.81 -2.40 -0.43
C LEU A 214 -11.79 -2.17 -1.56
N ASP A 215 -12.15 -1.33 -2.53
CA ASP A 215 -11.21 -0.90 -3.57
C ASP A 215 -9.95 -0.27 -2.93
N ALA A 216 -8.79 -0.58 -3.49
CA ALA A 216 -7.50 -0.22 -2.89
C ALA A 216 -7.24 1.28 -2.89
N THR A 217 -7.71 2.01 -3.90
CA THR A 217 -7.62 3.47 -3.94
C THR A 217 -8.51 4.07 -2.88
N ASN A 218 -9.77 3.63 -2.81
CA ASN A 218 -10.72 4.09 -1.80
C ASN A 218 -10.26 3.77 -0.37
N ALA A 219 -9.69 2.59 -0.14
CA ALA A 219 -9.10 2.21 1.15
C ALA A 219 -7.98 3.18 1.57
N CYS A 220 -7.09 3.56 0.65
CA CYS A 220 -6.04 4.53 0.93
C CYS A 220 -6.58 5.93 1.17
N VAL A 221 -7.58 6.37 0.39
CA VAL A 221 -8.20 7.69 0.57
C VAL A 221 -8.86 7.79 1.94
N ARG A 222 -9.68 6.80 2.30
CA ARG A 222 -10.40 6.78 3.59
C ARG A 222 -9.44 6.71 4.77
N ALA A 223 -8.43 5.85 4.72
CA ALA A 223 -7.44 5.74 5.80
C ALA A 223 -6.76 7.08 6.14
N TRP A 224 -6.40 7.90 5.15
CA TRP A 224 -5.75 9.19 5.38
C TRP A 224 -6.72 10.34 5.65
N LYS A 225 -8.02 10.13 5.42
CA LYS A 225 -9.07 11.14 5.64
C LYS A 225 -9.79 10.95 6.98
N GLU A 226 -9.95 9.72 7.43
CA GLU A 226 -10.85 9.37 8.55
C GLU A 226 -10.12 8.93 9.83
N ILE A 227 -8.79 8.85 9.82
CA ILE A 227 -7.99 8.38 10.96
C ILE A 227 -6.95 9.43 11.30
N ASP A 228 -7.13 10.13 12.41
CA ASP A 228 -6.22 11.18 12.89
C ASP A 228 -5.65 10.87 14.27
N SER A 229 -6.23 9.90 14.98
CA SER A 229 -5.82 9.45 16.30
C SER A 229 -5.72 7.92 16.39
N LEU A 230 -5.08 7.42 17.44
CA LEU A 230 -4.96 5.97 17.68
C LEU A 230 -6.29 5.26 17.99
N ASN A 231 -7.31 6.05 18.34
CA ASN A 231 -8.65 5.55 18.67
C ASN A 231 -9.52 5.38 17.42
N ASP A 232 -9.13 6.00 16.30
CA ASP A 232 -9.93 5.99 15.09
C ASP A 232 -9.78 4.66 14.35
N TRP A 233 -10.89 3.94 14.23
CA TRP A 233 -10.98 2.72 13.46
C TRP A 233 -12.36 2.66 12.78
N PRO A 234 -12.58 3.48 11.74
CA PRO A 234 -13.87 3.59 11.11
C PRO A 234 -14.31 2.25 10.52
N PRO A 235 -15.62 1.99 10.42
CA PRO A 235 -16.13 0.78 9.78
C PRO A 235 -15.73 0.73 8.30
N PHE A 236 -15.58 -0.49 7.77
CA PHE A 236 -15.20 -0.70 6.36
C PHE A 236 -16.36 -0.52 5.37
N ALA A 237 -17.61 -0.46 5.88
CA ALA A 237 -18.81 -0.19 5.10
C ALA A 237 -18.97 1.30 4.80
#